data_AF-A0A2N2GQX8-F1
#
_entry.id   AF-A0A2N2GQX8-F1
#
_cell.length_a   1.000
_cell.length_b   1.000
_cell.length_c   1.000
_cell.angle_alpha   90.00
_cell.angle_beta   90.00
_cell.angle_gamma   90.00
#
_symmetry.space_group_name_H-M   'P 1'
#
loop_
_entity.id
_entity.type
_entity.pdbx_description
1 polymer ?
#
loop_
_entity_poly.entity_id
_entity_poly.type
_entity_poly.pdbx_seq_one_letter_code
_entity_poly.pdbx_strand_id
1 'polypeptide(L)'
;MKKLLHFLLFVSILGTTVSSYAVERGDPLKGQPAVRKRVLYLPGRFEVTPSVGVSFLQDYRHSFLVGAKAEYHLNDYLSFGFAAHFSPFSMNTGLTDEIQATLPNQLEDDTWVNPTPSKNAMMDALNEIKLVMGPHITYTPAFGKMGLFSTIFFNFDVYFFGGLGIVMFEAGDLSPYTDTPAEYRQAVTAGTAGQKLHIIVEEENGGLRFGPQAGLGFHFYLNSWMAVNMEFRWMYVKRNAAGFDRNGDRIYELIEAEGMVRDWVVVNAKDESWENTMFFHFGLSMFFPQFAPRSN
;
A
#
# COMPACT_ATOMS: atom_id res chain seq x y z
N MET A 1 33.74 10.03 -3.82
CA MET A 1 34.00 8.82 -3.00
C MET A 1 34.17 9.05 -1.49
N LYS A 2 34.22 10.30 -0.98
CA LYS A 2 34.38 10.58 0.47
C LYS A 2 33.07 10.56 1.31
N LYS A 3 31.90 10.48 0.67
CA LYS A 3 30.58 10.41 1.35
C LYS A 3 30.09 8.99 1.63
N LEU A 4 30.69 7.96 1.02
CA LEU A 4 30.35 6.55 1.26
C LEU A 4 31.02 5.98 2.52
N LEU A 5 32.11 6.59 2.99
CA LEU A 5 32.86 6.17 4.17
C LEU A 5 32.19 6.59 5.49
N HIS A 6 31.34 7.62 5.47
CA HIS A 6 30.66 8.12 6.67
C HIS A 6 29.39 7.32 7.03
N PHE A 7 28.81 6.60 6.06
CA PHE A 7 27.67 5.71 6.33
C PHE A 7 28.12 4.38 6.97
N LEU A 8 29.30 3.89 6.63
CA LEU A 8 29.91 2.69 7.23
C LEU A 8 30.46 2.93 8.65
N LEU A 9 30.69 4.19 9.04
CA LEU A 9 31.14 4.56 10.38
C LEU A 9 30.00 4.79 11.39
N PHE A 10 28.76 4.91 10.92
CA PHE A 10 27.59 5.08 11.80
C PHE A 10 26.93 3.75 12.21
N VAL A 11 27.13 2.69 11.42
CA VAL A 11 26.64 1.33 11.73
C VAL A 11 27.57 0.58 12.72
N SER A 12 28.78 1.09 12.98
CA SER A 12 29.79 0.45 13.83
C SER A 12 29.82 0.92 15.30
N ILE A 13 28.97 1.88 15.72
CA ILE A 13 29.00 2.46 17.08
C ILE A 13 27.97 1.81 18.04
N LEU A 14 27.15 0.86 17.59
CA LEU A 14 26.16 0.18 18.45
C LEU A 14 26.68 -1.04 19.22
N GLY A 15 27.97 -1.35 19.14
CA GLY A 15 28.56 -2.48 19.86
C GLY A 15 29.83 -2.07 20.58
N THR A 16 29.74 -1.73 21.87
CA THR A 16 30.72 -2.04 22.94
C THR A 16 30.47 -1.18 24.19
N THR A 17 29.67 -1.70 25.13
CA THR A 17 29.90 -1.46 26.56
C THR A 17 29.75 -2.78 27.29
N VAL A 18 30.85 -3.55 27.34
CA VAL A 18 30.95 -4.70 28.24
C VAL A 18 31.40 -4.14 29.58
N SER A 19 30.46 -3.98 30.50
CA SER A 19 30.77 -3.65 31.89
C SER A 19 31.31 -4.90 32.59
N SER A 20 32.62 -4.97 32.77
CA SER A 20 33.29 -6.00 33.56
C SER A 20 33.18 -5.64 35.04
N TYR A 21 32.42 -6.41 35.83
CA TYR A 21 32.68 -6.76 37.25
C TYR A 21 31.59 -7.73 37.73
N ALA A 22 31.88 -9.03 37.79
CA ALA A 22 31.17 -9.98 38.63
C ALA A 22 32.02 -11.23 38.86
N VAL A 23 32.22 -11.53 40.15
CA VAL A 23 32.95 -12.67 40.73
C VAL A 23 32.52 -14.01 40.12
N GLU A 24 33.50 -14.83 39.71
CA GLU A 24 33.31 -16.20 39.20
C GLU A 24 32.63 -17.11 40.23
N ARG A 25 31.30 -17.18 40.17
CA ARG A 25 30.57 -18.43 40.37
C ARG A 25 30.40 -19.05 38.99
N GLY A 26 30.84 -20.30 38.81
CA GLY A 26 30.75 -21.00 37.52
C GLY A 26 29.34 -20.85 36.92
N ASP A 27 29.26 -20.15 35.79
CA ASP A 27 28.00 -19.71 35.21
C ASP A 27 27.25 -20.92 34.62
N PRO A 28 26.11 -21.33 35.20
CA PRO A 28 25.30 -22.42 34.66
C PRO A 28 24.70 -22.07 33.28
N LEU A 29 24.88 -20.84 32.78
CA LEU A 29 24.43 -20.34 31.49
C LEU A 29 25.56 -20.30 30.43
N LYS A 30 26.81 -20.64 30.79
CA LYS A 30 27.93 -20.63 29.83
C LYS A 30 27.71 -21.68 28.73
N GLY A 31 27.61 -21.22 27.48
CA GLY A 31 27.36 -22.07 26.31
C GLY A 31 25.90 -22.52 26.14
N GLN A 32 24.99 -22.03 26.97
CA GLN A 32 23.58 -22.33 26.87
C GLN A 32 22.89 -21.28 25.99
N PRO A 33 21.94 -21.65 25.12
CA PRO A 33 21.21 -20.67 24.33
C PRO A 33 20.47 -19.70 25.26
N ALA A 34 20.43 -18.42 24.88
CA ALA A 34 19.88 -17.34 25.71
C ALA A 34 18.43 -17.58 26.16
N VAL A 35 17.67 -18.41 25.44
CA VAL A 35 16.32 -18.85 25.82
C VAL A 35 16.19 -20.35 25.57
N ARG A 36 15.90 -21.13 26.63
CA ARG A 36 15.61 -22.57 26.55
C ARG A 36 14.11 -22.81 26.64
N LYS A 37 13.61 -23.89 26.01
CA LYS A 37 12.20 -24.32 26.07
C LYS A 37 11.24 -23.19 25.63
N ARG A 38 11.47 -22.63 24.44
CA ARG A 38 10.57 -21.65 23.85
C ARG A 38 9.16 -22.26 23.79
N VAL A 39 8.18 -21.53 24.29
CA VAL A 39 6.76 -21.94 24.22
C VAL A 39 6.20 -21.66 22.82
N LEU A 40 6.92 -20.90 21.99
CA LEU A 40 6.59 -20.66 20.60
C LEU A 40 6.89 -21.91 19.79
N TYR A 41 5.83 -22.52 19.28
CA TYR A 41 5.87 -23.74 18.49
C TYR A 41 5.82 -23.40 16.99
N LEU A 42 6.59 -22.41 16.53
CA LEU A 42 6.50 -21.95 15.14
C LEU A 42 7.13 -22.90 14.10
N PRO A 43 8.25 -23.61 14.37
CA PRO A 43 8.92 -24.40 13.33
C PRO A 43 8.02 -25.44 12.69
N GLY A 44 7.99 -25.44 11.36
CA GLY A 44 7.21 -26.38 10.55
C GLY A 44 5.71 -26.13 10.57
N ARG A 45 5.24 -24.97 11.05
CA ARG A 45 3.83 -24.62 11.07
C ARG A 45 3.40 -23.78 9.89
N PHE A 46 2.15 -24.00 9.50
CA PHE A 46 1.37 -23.14 8.64
C PHE A 46 0.56 -22.16 9.50
N GLU A 47 0.66 -20.89 9.18
CA GLU A 47 -0.12 -19.80 9.75
C GLU A 47 -1.13 -19.31 8.72
N VAL A 48 -2.38 -19.13 9.13
CA VAL A 48 -3.41 -18.45 8.35
C VAL A 48 -3.95 -17.30 9.18
N THR A 49 -3.96 -16.12 8.59
CA THR A 49 -4.37 -14.89 9.26
C THR A 49 -5.42 -14.17 8.41
N PRO A 50 -6.72 -14.47 8.59
CA PRO A 50 -7.77 -13.55 8.16
C PRO A 50 -7.56 -12.18 8.82
N SER A 51 -7.72 -11.13 8.03
CA SER A 51 -7.49 -9.76 8.50
C SER A 51 -8.36 -8.75 7.74
N VAL A 52 -8.61 -7.64 8.44
CA VAL A 52 -9.16 -6.42 7.87
C VAL A 52 -8.09 -5.34 7.95
N GLY A 53 -8.14 -4.36 7.07
CA GLY A 53 -7.19 -3.26 7.08
C GLY A 53 -7.74 -2.00 6.45
N VAL A 54 -6.94 -0.96 6.48
CA VAL A 54 -7.22 0.31 5.80
C VAL A 54 -5.92 0.82 5.20
N SER A 55 -5.99 1.62 4.14
CA SER A 55 -4.83 2.35 3.62
C SER A 55 -4.65 3.70 4.34
N PHE A 56 -3.41 4.13 4.58
CA PHE A 56 -3.07 5.50 5.00
C PHE A 56 -2.04 6.09 4.07
N LEU A 57 -1.87 7.41 4.20
CA LEU A 57 -1.01 8.20 3.33
C LEU A 57 -1.43 8.04 1.85
N GLN A 58 -2.74 7.98 1.65
CA GLN A 58 -3.34 8.14 0.34
C GLN A 58 -3.85 9.58 0.27
N ASP A 59 -3.55 10.26 -0.85
CA ASP A 59 -3.89 11.67 -0.99
C ASP A 59 -5.41 11.88 -1.17
N TYR A 60 -6.06 10.98 -1.92
CA TYR A 60 -7.44 11.18 -2.35
C TYR A 60 -8.46 10.20 -1.78
N ARG A 61 -8.13 8.91 -1.66
CA ARG A 61 -9.07 7.89 -1.15
C ARG A 61 -8.41 6.90 -0.20
N HIS A 62 -9.03 6.68 0.95
CA HIS A 62 -8.71 5.60 1.87
C HIS A 62 -9.50 4.35 1.49
N SER A 63 -8.82 3.24 1.28
CA SER A 63 -9.45 1.97 0.91
C SER A 63 -9.52 1.06 2.13
N PHE A 64 -10.68 0.46 2.36
CA PHE A 64 -10.84 -0.58 3.38
C PHE A 64 -10.51 -1.91 2.76
N LEU A 65 -9.71 -2.73 3.43
CA LEU A 65 -9.21 -4.00 2.92
C LEU A 65 -9.75 -5.15 3.75
N VAL A 66 -10.10 -6.24 3.09
CA VAL A 66 -10.47 -7.51 3.72
C VAL A 66 -9.70 -8.61 3.00
N GLY A 67 -9.13 -9.54 3.75
CA GLY A 67 -8.32 -10.58 3.14
C GLY A 67 -7.71 -11.52 4.14
N ALA A 68 -6.67 -12.21 3.68
CA ALA A 68 -5.91 -13.11 4.52
C ALA A 68 -4.46 -13.17 4.06
N LYS A 69 -3.59 -13.56 4.98
CA LYS A 69 -2.26 -14.05 4.66
C LYS A 69 -2.10 -15.50 5.10
N ALA A 70 -1.23 -16.21 4.38
CA ALA A 70 -0.81 -17.56 4.69
C ALA A 70 0.71 -17.59 4.75
N GLU A 71 1.29 -18.17 5.79
CA GLU A 71 2.74 -18.25 5.98
C GLU A 71 3.14 -19.67 6.40
N TYR A 72 4.29 -20.14 5.92
CA TYR A 72 4.91 -21.36 6.38
C TYR A 72 6.23 -21.06 7.07
N HIS A 73 6.29 -21.41 8.34
CA HIS A 73 7.41 -21.15 9.24
C HIS A 73 8.47 -22.25 9.06
N LEU A 74 9.59 -21.90 8.42
CA LEU A 74 10.69 -22.83 8.18
C LEU A 74 11.43 -23.14 9.49
N ASN A 75 11.60 -22.12 10.33
CA ASN A 75 12.23 -22.19 11.64
C ASN A 75 11.62 -21.13 12.56
N ASP A 76 12.24 -20.88 13.72
CA ASP A 76 11.76 -19.90 14.71
C ASP A 76 11.79 -18.45 14.24
N TYR A 77 12.53 -18.14 13.17
CA TYR A 77 12.85 -16.77 12.79
C TYR A 77 12.59 -16.47 11.33
N LEU A 78 12.33 -17.46 10.48
CA LEU A 78 12.17 -17.30 9.05
C LEU A 78 10.93 -18.05 8.56
N SER A 79 10.07 -17.35 7.84
CA SER A 79 8.93 -17.93 7.15
C SER A 79 8.82 -17.37 5.73
N PHE A 80 8.13 -18.10 4.87
CA PHE A 80 7.70 -17.59 3.58
C PHE A 80 6.18 -17.53 3.56
N GLY A 81 5.63 -16.56 2.87
CA GLY A 81 4.19 -16.34 2.88
C GLY A 81 3.67 -15.67 1.64
N PHE A 82 2.35 -15.57 1.62
CA PHE A 82 1.59 -14.87 0.61
C PHE A 82 0.43 -14.15 1.30
N ALA A 83 0.23 -12.89 0.95
CA ALA A 83 -0.91 -12.09 1.41
C ALA A 83 -1.79 -11.72 0.23
N ALA A 84 -3.11 -11.70 0.43
CA ALA A 84 -4.06 -11.17 -0.53
C ALA A 84 -5.24 -10.50 0.20
N HIS A 85 -5.53 -9.27 -0.21
CA HIS A 85 -6.57 -8.42 0.35
C HIS A 85 -7.30 -7.70 -0.76
N PHE A 86 -8.62 -7.81 -0.78
CA PHE A 86 -9.47 -7.05 -1.67
C PHE A 86 -10.08 -5.87 -0.93
N SER A 87 -10.42 -4.81 -1.66
CA SER A 87 -11.01 -3.60 -1.11
C SER A 87 -12.48 -3.49 -1.51
N PRO A 88 -13.43 -3.82 -0.61
CA PRO A 88 -14.86 -3.74 -0.93
C PRO A 88 -15.37 -2.30 -1.11
N PHE A 89 -14.71 -1.31 -0.49
CA PHE A 89 -15.10 0.10 -0.60
C PHE A 89 -13.93 1.03 -0.27
N SER A 90 -14.01 2.25 -0.81
CA SER A 90 -13.10 3.35 -0.50
C SER A 90 -13.88 4.56 0.00
N MET A 91 -13.22 5.41 0.79
CA MET A 91 -13.75 6.65 1.33
C MET A 91 -12.87 7.80 0.88
N ASN A 92 -13.49 8.95 0.59
CA ASN A 92 -12.76 10.17 0.28
C ASN A 92 -11.93 10.64 1.47
N THR A 93 -10.80 11.26 1.17
CA THR A 93 -10.03 12.04 2.14
C THR A 93 -10.65 13.43 2.29
N GLY A 94 -10.31 14.13 3.37
CA GLY A 94 -10.74 15.53 3.53
C GLY A 94 -10.21 16.45 2.41
N LEU A 95 -9.08 16.11 1.78
CA LEU A 95 -8.58 16.82 0.61
C LEU A 95 -9.53 16.66 -0.59
N THR A 96 -9.95 15.43 -0.87
CA THR A 96 -10.91 15.14 -1.95
C THR A 96 -12.22 15.87 -1.73
N ASP A 97 -12.75 15.86 -0.50
CA ASP A 97 -14.00 16.53 -0.19
C ASP A 97 -13.90 18.06 -0.37
N GLU A 98 -12.77 18.68 0.02
CA GLU A 98 -12.54 20.12 -0.18
C GLU A 98 -12.40 20.47 -1.67
N ILE A 99 -11.64 19.67 -2.44
CA ILE A 99 -11.54 19.87 -3.89
C ILE A 99 -12.93 19.73 -4.52
N GLN A 100 -13.66 18.67 -4.21
CA GLN A 100 -15.00 18.44 -4.72
C GLN A 100 -15.98 19.57 -4.35
N ALA A 101 -15.82 20.22 -3.19
CA ALA A 101 -16.64 21.35 -2.79
C ALA A 101 -16.35 22.62 -3.63
N THR A 102 -15.11 22.81 -4.06
CA THR A 102 -14.68 24.00 -4.83
C THR A 102 -14.89 23.86 -6.35
N LEU A 103 -14.91 22.64 -6.89
CA LEU A 103 -15.07 22.40 -8.32
C LEU A 103 -16.48 22.73 -8.82
N PRO A 104 -16.64 23.15 -10.09
CA PRO A 104 -17.94 23.37 -10.69
C PRO A 104 -18.66 22.03 -10.95
N ASN A 105 -20.00 22.05 -10.93
CA ASN A 105 -20.80 20.85 -11.22
C ASN A 105 -20.75 20.44 -12.70
N GLN A 106 -20.39 21.36 -13.59
CA GLN A 106 -20.29 21.17 -15.03
C GLN A 106 -19.00 21.82 -15.52
N LEU A 107 -18.46 21.34 -16.64
CA LEU A 107 -17.29 21.96 -17.26
C LEU A 107 -17.63 23.39 -17.70
N GLU A 108 -16.73 24.34 -17.45
CA GLU A 108 -16.93 25.72 -17.90
C GLU A 108 -16.89 25.80 -19.43
N ASP A 109 -17.67 26.75 -19.96
CA ASP A 109 -17.78 27.02 -21.38
C ASP A 109 -16.49 27.61 -22.00
N ASP A 110 -15.44 27.89 -21.24
CA ASP A 110 -14.16 28.35 -21.78
C ASP A 110 -12.97 27.62 -21.13
N THR A 111 -12.84 26.36 -21.51
CA THR A 111 -11.76 25.47 -21.03
C THR A 111 -10.37 25.91 -21.48
N TRP A 112 -10.25 26.88 -22.39
CA TRP A 112 -8.96 27.46 -22.82
C TRP A 112 -8.38 28.39 -21.76
N VAL A 113 -9.26 29.07 -21.02
CA VAL A 113 -8.88 29.98 -19.92
C VAL A 113 -8.85 29.23 -18.59
N ASN A 114 -9.70 28.22 -18.42
CA ASN A 114 -9.81 27.47 -17.18
C ASN A 114 -9.92 25.94 -17.43
N PRO A 115 -8.82 25.16 -17.31
CA PRO A 115 -8.83 23.71 -17.50
C PRO A 115 -9.38 22.93 -16.29
N THR A 116 -10.16 23.58 -15.41
CA THR A 116 -10.67 22.96 -14.18
C THR A 116 -11.69 21.85 -14.51
N PRO A 117 -11.51 20.62 -13.98
CA PRO A 117 -12.44 19.53 -14.21
C PRO A 117 -13.79 19.74 -13.49
N SER A 118 -14.86 19.10 -13.98
CA SER A 118 -16.11 19.02 -13.22
C SER A 118 -15.94 18.12 -12.01
N LYS A 119 -16.84 18.24 -11.02
CA LYS A 119 -16.85 17.35 -9.85
C LYS A 119 -16.86 15.87 -10.23
N ASN A 120 -17.66 15.50 -11.23
CA ASN A 120 -17.81 14.11 -11.61
C ASN A 120 -16.57 13.61 -12.36
N ALA A 121 -16.03 14.42 -13.29
CA ALA A 121 -14.75 14.12 -13.97
C ALA A 121 -13.60 13.92 -12.97
N MET A 122 -13.53 14.74 -11.92
CA MET A 122 -12.54 14.57 -10.86
C MET A 122 -12.74 13.27 -10.10
N MET A 123 -13.98 12.95 -9.71
CA MET A 123 -14.27 11.73 -8.96
C MET A 123 -14.05 10.45 -9.77
N ASP A 124 -14.27 10.50 -11.09
CA ASP A 124 -14.00 9.39 -12.00
C ASP A 124 -12.49 9.24 -12.29
N ALA A 125 -11.72 10.34 -12.21
CA ALA A 125 -10.27 10.31 -12.40
C ALA A 125 -9.51 9.66 -11.23
N LEU A 126 -10.05 9.75 -10.02
CA LEU A 126 -9.39 9.25 -8.81
C LEU A 126 -9.24 7.74 -8.81
N ASN A 127 -8.03 7.29 -8.51
CA ASN A 127 -7.71 5.88 -8.38
C ASN A 127 -8.17 5.28 -7.04
N GLU A 128 -8.74 4.09 -7.11
CA GLU A 128 -9.08 3.27 -5.94
C GLU A 128 -8.28 1.98 -5.92
N ILE A 129 -7.86 1.54 -4.74
CA ILE A 129 -7.27 0.22 -4.57
C ILE A 129 -8.41 -0.80 -4.57
N LYS A 130 -8.30 -1.85 -5.39
CA LYS A 130 -9.24 -2.98 -5.42
C LYS A 130 -8.65 -4.28 -4.92
N LEU A 131 -7.37 -4.52 -5.19
CA LEU A 131 -6.66 -5.73 -4.76
C LEU A 131 -5.24 -5.38 -4.38
N VAL A 132 -4.76 -5.98 -3.30
CA VAL A 132 -3.37 -5.95 -2.88
C VAL A 132 -2.96 -7.38 -2.60
N MET A 133 -1.91 -7.87 -3.25
CA MET A 133 -1.42 -9.21 -2.98
C MET A 133 0.07 -9.36 -3.27
N GLY A 134 0.68 -10.39 -2.72
CA GLY A 134 2.04 -10.74 -3.11
C GLY A 134 2.72 -11.72 -2.17
N PRO A 135 3.75 -12.42 -2.68
CA PRO A 135 4.61 -13.25 -1.86
C PRO A 135 5.59 -12.40 -1.03
N HIS A 136 5.95 -12.91 0.14
CA HIS A 136 6.92 -12.28 1.03
C HIS A 136 7.70 -13.32 1.85
N ILE A 137 8.82 -12.87 2.39
CA ILE A 137 9.62 -13.59 3.38
C ILE A 137 9.55 -12.78 4.66
N THR A 138 9.37 -13.47 5.78
CA THR A 138 9.23 -12.88 7.10
C THR A 138 10.40 -13.28 7.98
N TYR A 139 10.94 -12.32 8.73
CA TYR A 139 12.02 -12.48 9.68
C TYR A 139 11.59 -12.01 11.08
N THR A 140 11.70 -12.88 12.08
CA THR A 140 11.24 -12.64 13.46
C THR A 140 12.43 -12.57 14.43
N PRO A 141 13.06 -11.39 14.61
CA PRO A 141 14.24 -11.25 15.45
C PRO A 141 13.93 -11.24 16.95
N ALA A 142 12.74 -10.79 17.34
CA ALA A 142 12.40 -10.50 18.72
C ALA A 142 11.11 -11.21 19.14
N PHE A 143 11.16 -11.85 20.30
CA PHE A 143 10.05 -12.54 20.93
C PHE A 143 10.18 -12.42 22.44
N GLY A 144 9.06 -12.46 23.16
CA GLY A 144 9.09 -12.27 24.59
C GLY A 144 7.78 -12.58 25.29
N LYS A 145 7.77 -12.25 26.58
CA LYS A 145 6.58 -12.32 27.45
C LYS A 145 6.36 -10.94 28.05
N MET A 146 5.14 -10.45 27.95
CA MET A 146 4.72 -9.22 28.60
C MET A 146 3.70 -9.55 29.68
N GLY A 147 3.91 -8.96 30.86
CA GLY A 147 2.95 -8.98 31.94
C GLY A 147 2.17 -7.67 31.96
N LEU A 148 0.85 -7.72 31.75
CA LEU A 148 -0.05 -6.60 31.95
C LEU A 148 -0.68 -6.71 33.34
N PHE A 149 -0.60 -5.62 34.11
CA PHE A 149 -1.14 -5.53 35.48
C PHE A 149 -0.62 -6.61 36.45
N SER A 150 0.62 -7.09 36.27
CA SER A 150 1.24 -8.15 37.09
C SER A 150 0.49 -9.49 37.10
N THR A 151 -0.60 -9.62 36.32
CA THR A 151 -1.54 -10.75 36.43
C THR A 151 -1.75 -11.45 35.09
N ILE A 152 -1.77 -10.70 33.98
CA ILE A 152 -2.02 -11.25 32.65
C ILE A 152 -0.68 -11.34 31.92
N PHE A 153 -0.21 -12.56 31.65
CA PHE A 153 1.00 -12.79 30.88
C PHE A 153 0.65 -13.29 29.48
N PHE A 154 1.02 -12.54 28.45
CA PHE A 154 0.91 -12.97 27.06
C PHE A 154 2.28 -13.05 26.40
N ASN A 155 2.44 -13.98 25.46
CA ASN A 155 3.62 -14.04 24.62
C ASN A 155 3.43 -13.10 23.44
N PHE A 156 4.51 -12.47 23.01
CA PHE A 156 4.49 -11.64 21.82
C PHE A 156 5.72 -11.93 20.96
N ASP A 157 5.62 -11.59 19.69
CA ASP A 157 6.77 -11.45 18.81
C ASP A 157 6.64 -10.20 17.93
N VAL A 158 7.77 -9.87 17.30
CA VAL A 158 7.89 -8.79 16.33
C VAL A 158 8.57 -9.36 15.12
N TYR A 159 7.95 -9.19 13.95
CA TYR A 159 8.47 -9.66 12.68
C TYR A 159 8.55 -8.55 11.66
N PHE A 160 9.53 -8.67 10.77
CA PHE A 160 9.67 -7.85 9.57
C PHE A 160 9.38 -8.72 8.37
N PHE A 161 8.85 -8.17 7.30
CA PHE A 161 8.76 -8.90 6.05
C PHE A 161 9.19 -8.06 4.86
N GLY A 162 9.60 -8.74 3.80
CA GLY A 162 10.00 -8.13 2.54
C GLY A 162 9.67 -9.06 1.38
N GLY A 163 9.28 -8.49 0.24
CA GLY A 163 8.89 -9.28 -0.91
C GLY A 163 8.48 -8.45 -2.12
N LEU A 164 7.70 -9.08 -2.98
CA LEU A 164 7.13 -8.46 -4.17
C LEU A 164 5.62 -8.34 -3.98
N GLY A 165 5.09 -7.23 -4.48
CA GLY A 165 3.72 -6.82 -4.29
C GLY A 165 3.06 -6.47 -5.63
N ILE A 166 1.76 -6.73 -5.68
CA ILE A 166 0.86 -6.42 -6.78
C ILE A 166 -0.28 -5.60 -6.19
N VAL A 167 -0.55 -4.43 -6.76
CA VAL A 167 -1.71 -3.61 -6.44
C VAL A 167 -2.54 -3.45 -7.71
N MET A 168 -3.83 -3.77 -7.63
CA MET A 168 -4.80 -3.44 -8.67
C MET A 168 -5.48 -2.14 -8.30
N PHE A 169 -5.36 -1.16 -9.18
CA PHE A 169 -6.13 0.07 -9.11
C PHE A 169 -7.31 -0.02 -10.06
N GLU A 170 -8.40 0.64 -9.69
CA GLU A 170 -9.52 0.91 -10.58
C GLU A 170 -9.70 2.42 -10.62
N ALA A 171 -9.78 2.95 -11.83
CA ALA A 171 -10.22 4.31 -12.10
C ALA A 171 -11.64 4.24 -12.68
N GLY A 172 -12.39 5.33 -12.55
CA GLY A 172 -13.66 5.48 -13.26
C GLY A 172 -13.45 5.57 -14.78
N ASP A 173 -14.55 5.51 -15.52
CA ASP A 173 -14.51 5.69 -16.97
C ASP A 173 -14.27 7.18 -17.30
N LEU A 174 -13.09 7.46 -17.85
CA LEU A 174 -12.69 8.77 -18.35
C LEU A 174 -12.87 8.88 -19.86
N SER A 175 -13.62 7.97 -20.50
CA SER A 175 -14.10 8.12 -21.88
C SER A 175 -14.65 9.55 -22.06
N PRO A 176 -14.41 10.19 -23.22
CA PRO A 176 -14.36 11.65 -23.34
C PRO A 176 -15.51 12.30 -22.59
N TYR A 177 -15.17 12.91 -21.45
CA TYR A 177 -16.13 13.41 -20.48
C TYR A 177 -16.94 14.52 -21.14
N THR A 178 -18.09 14.15 -21.68
CA THR A 178 -19.02 15.07 -22.34
C THR A 178 -20.06 15.48 -21.32
N ASP A 179 -19.62 16.21 -20.29
CA ASP A 179 -20.51 16.94 -19.38
C ASP A 179 -21.05 18.21 -20.07
N THR A 180 -21.28 18.12 -21.38
CA THR A 180 -21.92 19.16 -22.17
C THR A 180 -23.44 18.99 -22.03
N PRO A 181 -24.19 20.08 -21.75
CA PRO A 181 -25.66 20.06 -21.79
C PRO A 181 -26.17 19.39 -23.07
N ALA A 182 -27.33 18.72 -23.03
CA ALA A 182 -27.92 18.06 -24.20
C ALA A 182 -28.07 18.98 -25.43
N GLU A 183 -28.13 20.29 -25.19
CA GLU A 183 -28.13 21.35 -26.22
C GLU A 183 -26.78 21.46 -26.97
N TYR A 184 -25.65 21.17 -26.33
CA TYR A 184 -24.32 21.16 -26.97
C TYR A 184 -24.03 19.86 -27.74
N ARG A 185 -24.68 18.75 -27.37
CA ARG A 185 -24.61 17.49 -28.15
C ARG A 185 -25.18 17.64 -29.57
N GLN A 186 -26.11 18.57 -29.78
CA GLN A 186 -26.65 18.86 -31.12
C GLN A 186 -25.71 19.72 -31.99
N ALA A 187 -24.78 20.47 -31.40
CA ALA A 187 -23.77 21.23 -32.16
C ALA A 187 -22.68 20.32 -32.74
N VAL A 188 -22.42 19.17 -32.12
CA VAL A 188 -21.44 18.17 -32.60
C VAL A 188 -21.85 17.55 -33.93
N THR A 189 -23.15 17.49 -34.22
CA THR A 189 -23.67 16.99 -35.51
C THR A 189 -23.80 18.10 -36.58
N ALA A 190 -23.61 19.36 -36.21
CA ALA A 190 -23.95 20.52 -37.04
C ALA A 190 -22.77 21.44 -37.40
N GLY A 191 -21.51 21.01 -37.19
CA GLY A 191 -20.30 21.66 -37.73
C GLY A 191 -20.13 23.14 -37.36
N THR A 192 -20.76 23.60 -36.28
CA THR A 192 -20.72 25.02 -35.90
C THR A 192 -20.58 25.14 -34.38
N ALA A 193 -19.43 25.68 -33.96
CA ALA A 193 -19.02 26.13 -32.63
C ALA A 193 -17.90 25.31 -31.96
N GLY A 194 -16.83 26.03 -31.61
CA GLY A 194 -15.57 25.53 -31.05
C GLY A 194 -15.75 24.51 -29.94
N GLN A 195 -15.08 23.38 -30.13
CA GLN A 195 -15.12 22.25 -29.22
C GLN A 195 -14.21 22.52 -28.03
N LYS A 196 -14.81 22.40 -26.85
CA LYS A 196 -14.21 22.70 -25.55
C LYS A 196 -13.65 21.41 -24.96
N LEU A 197 -12.52 21.55 -24.28
CA LEU A 197 -11.57 20.53 -23.82
C LEU A 197 -12.17 19.14 -23.60
N HIS A 198 -11.60 18.17 -24.29
CA HIS A 198 -11.77 16.77 -23.96
C HIS A 198 -10.46 16.31 -23.29
N ILE A 199 -10.56 15.73 -22.11
CA ILE A 199 -9.46 14.96 -21.53
C ILE A 199 -9.42 13.65 -22.32
N ILE A 200 -8.29 13.35 -22.98
CA ILE A 200 -8.05 12.01 -23.52
C ILE A 200 -7.22 11.26 -22.50
N VAL A 201 -7.82 10.21 -21.98
CA VAL A 201 -7.09 9.21 -21.22
C VAL A 201 -6.65 8.14 -22.22
N GLU A 202 -5.38 8.21 -22.63
CA GLU A 202 -4.80 7.26 -23.57
C GLU A 202 -4.52 5.91 -22.92
N GLU A 203 -4.20 5.91 -21.63
CA GLU A 203 -3.99 4.71 -20.83
C GLU A 203 -4.84 4.74 -19.56
N GLU A 204 -5.49 3.63 -19.25
CA GLU A 204 -6.27 3.48 -18.02
C GLU A 204 -5.40 3.84 -16.80
N ASN A 205 -5.83 4.87 -16.06
CA ASN A 205 -5.22 5.25 -14.80
C ASN A 205 -5.27 4.11 -13.75
N GLY A 206 -6.13 3.12 -13.99
CA GLY A 206 -6.22 1.86 -13.26
C GLY A 206 -5.29 0.75 -13.75
N GLY A 207 -5.59 -0.47 -13.33
CA GLY A 207 -4.89 -1.70 -13.71
C GLY A 207 -3.89 -2.21 -12.68
N LEU A 208 -3.15 -3.25 -13.06
CA LEU A 208 -2.17 -3.92 -12.20
C LEU A 208 -0.86 -3.14 -12.14
N ARG A 209 -0.33 -2.95 -10.95
CA ARG A 209 0.97 -2.33 -10.69
C ARG A 209 1.79 -3.26 -9.80
N PHE A 210 3.08 -3.37 -10.12
CA PHE A 210 4.03 -4.26 -9.47
C PHE A 210 5.09 -3.44 -8.75
N GLY A 211 5.50 -3.89 -7.56
CA GLY A 211 6.49 -3.16 -6.79
C GLY A 211 7.08 -3.96 -5.65
N PRO A 212 8.21 -3.51 -5.06
CA PRO A 212 8.69 -4.08 -3.82
C PRO A 212 7.71 -3.77 -2.68
N GLN A 213 7.59 -4.72 -1.75
CA GLN A 213 6.85 -4.55 -0.51
C GLN A 213 7.73 -4.86 0.69
N ALA A 214 7.46 -4.17 1.80
CA ALA A 214 8.09 -4.42 3.07
C ALA A 214 7.08 -4.16 4.20
N GLY A 215 7.36 -4.65 5.39
CA GLY A 215 6.47 -4.43 6.52
C GLY A 215 7.03 -4.83 7.86
N LEU A 216 6.26 -4.49 8.89
CA LEU A 216 6.49 -4.79 10.28
C LEU A 216 5.18 -5.34 10.83
N GLY A 217 5.23 -6.41 11.61
CA GLY A 217 4.06 -6.85 12.35
C GLY A 217 4.39 -7.42 13.70
N PHE A 218 3.31 -7.69 14.42
CA PHE A 218 3.31 -8.09 15.80
C PHE A 218 2.28 -9.20 15.98
N HIS A 219 2.66 -10.28 16.64
CA HIS A 219 1.72 -11.26 17.15
C HIS A 219 1.60 -11.14 18.67
N PHE A 220 0.37 -11.17 19.16
CA PHE A 220 0.03 -11.29 20.58
C PHE A 220 -0.67 -12.62 20.79
N TYR A 221 0.06 -13.60 21.31
CA TYR A 221 -0.42 -14.97 21.43
C TYR A 221 -1.45 -15.10 22.54
N LEU A 222 -2.66 -15.52 22.14
CA LEU A 222 -3.75 -15.84 23.06
C LEU A 222 -3.57 -17.25 23.62
N ASN A 223 -3.13 -18.18 22.77
CA ASN A 223 -2.84 -19.56 23.12
C ASN A 223 -1.79 -20.16 22.16
N SER A 224 -1.58 -21.47 22.17
CA SER A 224 -0.57 -22.14 21.34
C SER A 224 -0.92 -22.20 19.85
N TRP A 225 -2.17 -21.93 19.46
CA TRP A 225 -2.67 -22.05 18.09
C TRP A 225 -3.32 -20.75 17.56
N MET A 226 -3.42 -19.70 18.37
CA MET A 226 -4.00 -18.40 17.99
C MET A 226 -3.17 -17.22 18.49
N ALA A 227 -3.09 -16.18 17.67
CA ALA A 227 -2.58 -14.87 18.06
C ALA A 227 -3.40 -13.75 17.42
N VAL A 228 -3.49 -12.61 18.10
CA VAL A 228 -3.91 -11.36 17.47
C VAL A 228 -2.73 -10.83 16.68
N ASN A 229 -2.97 -10.45 15.42
CA ASN A 229 -1.97 -9.93 14.51
C ASN A 229 -2.24 -8.46 14.19
N MET A 230 -1.18 -7.65 14.26
CA MET A 230 -1.17 -6.28 13.77
C MET A 230 -0.01 -6.15 12.80
N GLU A 231 -0.27 -5.59 11.62
CA GLU A 231 0.71 -5.54 10.54
C GLU A 231 0.67 -4.18 9.84
N PHE A 232 1.82 -3.53 9.73
CA PHE A 232 2.07 -2.39 8.87
C PHE A 232 2.78 -2.85 7.60
N ARG A 233 2.22 -2.50 6.46
CA ARG A 233 2.73 -2.86 5.13
C ARG A 233 2.98 -1.61 4.31
N TRP A 234 4.14 -1.56 3.67
CA TRP A 234 4.55 -0.56 2.71
C TRP A 234 4.68 -1.21 1.34
N MET A 235 4.16 -0.55 0.31
CA MET A 235 4.35 -0.94 -1.09
C MET A 235 4.80 0.27 -1.88
N TYR A 236 5.79 0.08 -2.74
CA TYR A 236 6.31 1.15 -3.59
C TYR A 236 5.96 0.82 -5.03
N VAL A 237 5.04 1.57 -5.64
CA VAL A 237 4.50 1.30 -6.98
C VAL A 237 4.49 2.56 -7.81
N LYS A 238 4.55 2.42 -9.14
CA LYS A 238 4.27 3.54 -10.05
C LYS A 238 2.78 3.69 -10.23
N ARG A 239 2.28 4.91 -10.09
CA ARG A 239 0.90 5.27 -10.35
C ARG A 239 0.73 6.78 -10.51
N ASN A 240 -0.43 7.19 -11.01
CA ASN A 240 -0.90 8.56 -10.96
C ASN A 240 -2.14 8.64 -10.05
N ALA A 241 -1.97 8.99 -8.78
CA ALA A 241 -3.09 9.00 -7.82
C ALA A 241 -4.21 9.99 -8.18
N ALA A 242 -3.87 11.08 -8.88
CA ALA A 242 -4.80 12.14 -9.26
C ALA A 242 -5.58 11.83 -10.54
N GLY A 243 -5.01 11.00 -11.43
CA GLY A 243 -5.62 10.67 -12.73
C GLY A 243 -5.65 11.79 -13.74
N PHE A 244 -4.85 12.83 -13.52
CA PHE A 244 -4.71 13.97 -14.43
C PHE A 244 -3.29 14.06 -14.97
N ASP A 245 -3.15 14.74 -16.11
CA ASP A 245 -1.86 15.08 -16.71
C ASP A 245 -1.00 15.87 -15.71
N ARG A 246 0.24 15.40 -15.51
CA ARG A 246 1.24 16.05 -14.66
C ARG A 246 2.39 16.63 -15.48
N ASN A 247 2.55 16.17 -16.72
CA ASN A 247 3.71 16.46 -17.53
C ASN A 247 3.45 17.58 -18.57
N GLY A 248 2.18 17.92 -18.79
CA GLY A 248 1.74 19.01 -19.65
C GLY A 248 1.83 18.66 -21.13
N ASP A 249 1.84 17.38 -21.49
CA ASP A 249 1.87 16.97 -22.90
C ASP A 249 0.52 17.18 -23.55
N ARG A 250 0.61 17.67 -24.79
CA ARG A 250 -0.55 18.05 -25.61
C ARG A 250 -0.43 17.36 -26.94
N ILE A 251 -1.52 16.72 -27.37
CA ILE A 251 -1.65 16.22 -28.74
C ILE A 251 -2.50 17.21 -29.53
N TYR A 252 -1.95 17.60 -30.68
CA TYR A 252 -2.66 18.42 -31.66
C TYR A 252 -3.18 17.51 -32.76
N GLU A 253 -4.50 17.33 -32.83
CA GLU A 253 -5.13 16.64 -33.95
C GLU A 253 -5.66 17.69 -34.93
N LEU A 254 -5.16 17.64 -36.17
CA LEU A 254 -5.68 18.45 -37.27
C LEU A 254 -6.94 17.77 -37.82
N ILE A 255 -8.10 18.38 -37.59
CA ILE A 255 -9.33 17.95 -38.24
C ILE A 255 -9.39 18.66 -39.60
N GLU A 256 -9.03 17.93 -40.66
CA GLU A 256 -8.95 18.44 -42.04
C GLU A 256 -10.25 19.07 -42.55
N ALA A 257 -11.41 18.76 -41.94
CA ALA A 257 -12.71 19.23 -42.39
C ALA A 257 -13.03 20.70 -42.01
N GLU A 258 -12.40 21.28 -40.98
CA GLU A 258 -12.88 22.56 -40.41
C GLU A 258 -11.76 23.56 -40.03
N GLY A 259 -10.48 23.25 -40.30
CA GLY A 259 -9.36 24.15 -39.96
C GLY A 259 -9.18 24.37 -38.45
N MET A 260 -9.82 23.55 -37.61
CA MET A 260 -9.72 23.59 -36.16
C MET A 260 -8.61 22.65 -35.67
N VAL A 261 -7.79 23.15 -34.75
CA VAL A 261 -6.82 22.37 -33.99
C VAL A 261 -7.48 22.00 -32.68
N ARG A 262 -7.67 20.71 -32.40
CA ARG A 262 -8.06 20.26 -31.05
C ARG A 262 -6.81 20.12 -30.19
N ASP A 263 -6.85 20.72 -29.00
CA ASP A 263 -5.82 20.57 -27.96
C ASP A 263 -6.33 19.54 -26.95
N TRP A 264 -5.68 18.38 -26.91
CA TRP A 264 -6.02 17.29 -26.02
C TRP A 264 -4.99 17.22 -24.90
N VAL A 265 -5.46 17.26 -23.66
CA VAL A 265 -4.65 16.91 -22.48
C VAL A 265 -4.55 15.40 -22.45
N VAL A 266 -3.32 14.89 -22.42
CA VAL A 266 -3.05 13.46 -22.49
C VAL A 266 -2.70 12.94 -21.11
N VAL A 267 -3.38 11.88 -20.67
CA VAL A 267 -2.99 11.13 -19.48
C VAL A 267 -2.39 9.80 -19.94
N ASN A 268 -1.12 9.58 -19.64
CA ASN A 268 -0.38 8.37 -20.04
C ASN A 268 0.62 7.90 -18.95
N ALA A 269 1.31 6.77 -19.19
CA ALA A 269 2.29 6.21 -18.25
C ALA A 269 3.46 7.15 -17.88
N LYS A 270 3.70 8.26 -18.60
CA LYS A 270 4.71 9.25 -18.23
C LYS A 270 4.26 10.13 -17.07
N ASP A 271 2.96 10.21 -16.80
CA ASP A 271 2.39 10.91 -15.64
C ASP A 271 2.53 10.10 -14.34
N GLU A 272 2.87 8.81 -14.44
CA GLU A 272 3.06 7.97 -13.27
C GLU A 272 4.34 8.32 -12.52
N SER A 273 4.20 8.50 -11.21
CA SER A 273 5.33 8.65 -10.30
C SER A 273 5.43 7.46 -9.36
N TRP A 274 6.64 7.22 -8.85
CA TRP A 274 6.80 6.25 -7.78
C TRP A 274 6.21 6.80 -6.48
N GLU A 275 5.23 6.09 -5.95
CA GLU A 275 4.51 6.48 -4.73
C GLU A 275 4.56 5.34 -3.71
N ASN A 276 4.61 5.71 -2.43
CA ASN A 276 4.50 4.76 -1.32
C ASN A 276 3.02 4.63 -0.92
N THR A 277 2.52 3.40 -0.91
CA THR A 277 1.20 3.05 -0.42
C THR A 277 1.34 2.25 0.87
N MET A 278 0.69 2.72 1.95
CA MET A 278 0.77 2.09 3.26
C MET A 278 -0.56 1.46 3.68
N PHE A 279 -0.48 0.31 4.35
CA PHE A 279 -1.61 -0.44 4.89
C PHE A 279 -1.34 -0.91 6.32
N PHE A 280 -2.40 -0.98 7.10
CA PHE A 280 -2.43 -1.45 8.48
C PHE A 280 -3.51 -2.50 8.48
N HIS A 281 -3.13 -3.69 8.88
CA HIS A 281 -4.00 -4.82 9.00
C HIS A 281 -4.10 -5.23 10.45
N PHE A 282 -5.32 -5.58 10.84
CA PHE A 282 -5.64 -6.22 12.09
C PHE A 282 -6.25 -7.58 11.78
N GLY A 283 -5.72 -8.63 12.39
CA GLY A 283 -6.10 -10.00 12.05
C GLY A 283 -6.01 -10.97 13.22
N LEU A 284 -6.47 -12.19 12.97
CA LEU A 284 -6.42 -13.30 13.90
C LEU A 284 -5.64 -14.44 13.26
N SER A 285 -4.39 -14.63 13.70
CA SER A 285 -3.52 -15.70 13.21
C SER A 285 -3.89 -17.03 13.84
N MET A 286 -3.96 -18.07 13.02
CA MET A 286 -4.18 -19.45 13.44
C MET A 286 -3.03 -20.32 12.96
N PHE A 287 -2.47 -21.15 13.86
CA PHE A 287 -1.27 -21.95 13.60
C PHE A 287 -1.58 -23.46 13.58
N PHE A 288 -1.13 -24.14 12.52
CA PHE A 288 -1.34 -25.57 12.27
C PHE A 288 -0.03 -26.27 11.88
N PRO A 289 0.20 -27.55 12.24
CA PRO A 289 -0.59 -28.36 13.16
C PRO A 289 -0.41 -27.90 14.62
N GLN A 290 -1.44 -28.13 15.45
CA GLN A 290 -1.45 -27.72 16.85
C GLN A 290 -0.36 -28.41 17.69
N PHE A 291 0.10 -29.58 17.25
CA PHE A 291 1.18 -30.35 17.86
C PHE A 291 2.42 -30.24 16.98
N ALA A 292 3.25 -29.22 17.21
CA ALA A 292 4.54 -29.10 16.55
C ALA A 292 5.66 -29.45 17.54
N PRO A 293 6.80 -30.01 17.07
CA PRO A 293 7.96 -30.23 17.90
C PRO A 293 8.40 -28.94 18.58
N ARG A 294 8.85 -29.02 19.83
CA ARG A 294 9.42 -27.87 20.54
C ARG A 294 10.70 -27.42 19.85
N SER A 295 10.88 -26.11 19.71
CA SER A 295 12.20 -25.54 19.44
C SER A 295 13.16 -25.91 20.58
N ASN A 296 14.35 -26.42 20.22
CA ASN A 296 15.38 -26.91 21.14
C ASN A 296 16.12 -25.75 21.83
#